data_AF-A0A7S3CSQ6-F1
#
_entry.id   AF-A0A7S3CSQ6-F1
#
_cell.length_a   1.000
_cell.length_b   1.000
_cell.length_c   1.000
_cell.angle_alpha   90.00
_cell.angle_beta   90.00
_cell.angle_gamma   90.00
#
_symmetry.space_group_name_H-M   'P 1'
#
loop_
_entity.id
_entity.type
_entity.pdbx_description
1 polymer ?
#
loop_
_entity_poly.entity_id
_entity_poly.type
_entity_poly.pdbx_seq_one_letter_code
_entity_poly.pdbx_strand_id
1 'polypeptide(L)'
;MIGNVYIKYATEEQAQDCFTAMQGKLYNDLPIQAEFSPVTDFREAKCRVQNEGHCNRGGFCNFIHPKFINKKLRRELQDMMYDEYPEYKKARDERIERGEDEDLEDQ
;
A
#
# COMPACT_ATOMS: atom_id res chain seq x y z
N MET A 1 15.81 6.72 7.97
CA MET A 1 14.55 6.42 7.26
C MET A 1 13.48 6.30 8.32
N ILE A 2 12.42 7.10 8.23
CA ILE A 2 11.27 7.01 9.13
C ILE A 2 10.34 5.94 8.53
N GLY A 3 9.95 4.95 9.33
CA GLY A 3 9.36 3.69 8.89
C GLY A 3 7.83 3.71 8.80
N ASN A 4 7.25 4.70 8.12
CA ASN A 4 5.80 4.76 7.94
C ASN A 4 5.32 3.58 7.08
N VAL A 5 4.20 2.98 7.46
CA VAL A 5 3.52 1.92 6.71
C VAL A 5 2.17 2.46 6.27
N TYR A 6 1.91 2.39 4.96
CA TYR A 6 0.65 2.81 4.37
C TYR A 6 -0.09 1.59 3.82
N ILE A 7 -1.40 1.54 4.05
CA ILE A 7 -2.28 0.47 3.58
C ILE A 7 -3.49 1.12 2.93
N LYS A 8 -3.79 0.76 1.69
CA LYS A 8 -4.99 1.20 0.97
C LYS A 8 -5.92 0.00 0.82
N TYR A 9 -7.11 0.13 1.39
CA TYR A 9 -8.17 -0.87 1.31
C TYR A 9 -9.06 -0.62 0.08
N ALA A 10 -9.86 -1.62 -0.28
CA ALA A 10 -10.82 -1.46 -1.37
C ALA A 10 -12.03 -0.61 -0.93
N THR A 11 -12.41 -0.67 0.35
CA THR A 11 -13.53 0.09 0.92
C THR A 11 -13.11 0.80 2.21
N GLU A 12 -13.82 1.88 2.55
CA GLU A 12 -13.59 2.63 3.79
C GLU A 12 -13.95 1.83 5.04
N GLU A 13 -14.96 0.96 4.95
CA GLU A 13 -15.37 0.05 6.03
C GLU A 13 -14.21 -0.88 6.46
N GLN A 14 -13.50 -1.46 5.49
CA GLN A 14 -12.32 -2.29 5.76
C GLN A 14 -11.19 -1.50 6.43
N ALA A 15 -11.02 -0.23 6.06
CA ALA A 15 -10.04 0.65 6.70
C ALA A 15 -10.42 0.93 8.16
N GLN A 16 -11.71 1.15 8.44
CA GLN A 16 -12.23 1.35 9.79
C GLN A 16 -12.10 0.09 10.66
N ASP A 17 -12.40 -1.08 10.09
CA ASP A 17 -12.23 -2.37 10.75
C ASP A 17 -10.75 -2.61 11.10
N CYS A 18 -9.84 -2.35 10.15
CA CYS A 18 -8.41 -2.45 10.41
C CYS A 18 -7.95 -1.48 11.50
N PHE A 19 -8.36 -0.21 11.44
CA PHE A 19 -8.03 0.79 12.46
C PHE A 19 -8.43 0.30 13.86
N THR A 20 -9.67 -0.18 13.99
CA THR A 20 -10.20 -0.71 15.25
C THR A 20 -9.45 -1.98 15.69
N ALA A 21 -9.13 -2.88 14.75
CA ALA A 21 -8.42 -4.11 15.02
C ALA A 21 -6.93 -3.90 15.36
N MET A 22 -6.30 -2.81 14.89
CA MET A 22 -4.90 -2.48 15.15
C MET A 22 -4.73 -1.68 16.44
N GLN A 23 -5.77 -0.97 16.89
CA GLN A 23 -5.73 -0.19 18.11
C GLN A 23 -5.39 -1.07 19.32
N GLY A 24 -4.30 -0.75 20.02
CA GLY A 24 -3.86 -1.48 21.21
C GLY A 24 -3.07 -2.77 20.93
N LYS A 25 -2.80 -3.11 19.67
CA LYS A 25 -1.86 -4.19 19.33
C LYS A 25 -0.42 -3.74 19.51
N LEU A 26 0.45 -4.71 19.80
CA LEU A 26 1.89 -4.54 19.87
C LEU A 26 2.55 -5.19 18.66
N TYR A 27 3.58 -4.55 18.13
CA TYR A 27 4.49 -5.12 17.15
C TYR A 27 5.92 -4.93 17.66
N ASN A 28 6.64 -6.05 17.86
CA ASN A 28 8.00 -6.04 18.40
C ASN A 28 8.09 -5.23 19.72
N ASP A 29 7.17 -5.51 20.64
CA ASP A 29 7.01 -4.85 21.95
C ASP A 29 6.73 -3.34 21.91
N LEU A 30 6.46 -2.78 20.72
CA LEU A 30 6.06 -1.38 20.54
C LEU A 30 4.58 -1.29 20.20
N PRO A 31 3.83 -0.34 20.79
CA PRO A 31 2.43 -0.15 20.44
C PRO A 31 2.29 0.34 19.00
N ILE A 32 1.36 -0.29 18.27
CA ILE A 32 1.00 0.13 16.92
C ILE A 32 0.13 1.38 17.03
N GLN A 33 0.57 2.48 16.41
CA GLN A 33 -0.23 3.69 16.23
C GLN A 33 -0.77 3.70 14.80
N ALA A 34 -2.07 3.45 14.65
CA ALA A 34 -2.76 3.53 13.38
C ALA A 34 -3.49 4.88 13.28
N GLU A 35 -3.47 5.50 12.10
CA GLU A 35 -4.18 6.74 11.80
C GLU A 35 -4.70 6.70 10.36
N PHE A 36 -5.80 7.40 10.09
CA PHE A 36 -6.30 7.55 8.73
C PHE A 36 -5.42 8.53 7.95
N SER A 37 -5.02 8.12 6.74
CA SER A 37 -4.22 8.97 5.86
C SER A 37 -5.11 9.61 4.79
N PRO A 38 -4.94 10.91 4.47
CA PRO A 38 -5.63 11.55 3.36
C PRO A 38 -5.06 11.16 1.98
N VAL A 39 -4.01 10.33 1.94
CA VAL A 39 -3.37 9.91 0.68
C VAL A 39 -4.27 8.91 -0.04
N THR A 40 -4.85 9.35 -1.15
CA THR A 40 -5.71 8.53 -2.02
C THR A 40 -4.94 7.87 -3.15
N ASP A 41 -3.90 8.54 -3.66
CA ASP A 41 -3.05 8.08 -4.76
C ASP A 41 -1.56 8.09 -4.37
N PHE A 42 -0.96 6.89 -4.36
CA PHE A 42 0.47 6.76 -4.07
C PHE A 42 1.36 7.17 -5.23
N ARG A 43 0.86 7.22 -6.47
CA ARG A 43 1.65 7.64 -7.64
C ARG A 43 2.08 9.09 -7.51
N GLU A 44 1.19 9.94 -7.00
CA GLU A 44 1.48 11.35 -6.72
C GLU A 44 2.27 11.55 -5.42
N ALA A 45 2.03 10.70 -4.41
CA ALA A 45 2.72 10.79 -3.13
C ALA A 45 4.16 10.26 -3.16
N LYS A 46 4.49 9.37 -4.11
CA LYS A 46 5.84 8.80 -4.29
C LYS A 46 6.82 9.83 -4.86
N CYS A 47 8.07 9.77 -4.43
CA CYS A 47 9.14 10.57 -5.02
C CYS A 47 9.52 10.01 -6.40
N ARG A 48 9.26 10.76 -7.48
CA ARG A 48 9.62 10.35 -8.84
C ARG A 48 11.14 10.16 -9.02
N VAL A 49 11.94 11.07 -8.46
CA VAL A 49 13.42 11.02 -8.55
C VAL A 49 13.99 9.79 -7.84
N GLN A 50 13.38 9.37 -6.72
CA GLN A 50 13.78 8.13 -6.05
C GLN A 50 13.39 6.89 -6.86
N ASN A 51 12.24 6.92 -7.53
CA ASN A 51 11.77 5.82 -8.37
C ASN A 51 12.69 5.57 -9.58
N GLU A 52 13.26 6.64 -10.13
CA GLU A 52 14.20 6.61 -11.26
C GLU A 52 15.65 6.26 -10.84
N GLY A 53 15.96 6.23 -9.54
CA GLY A 53 17.28 5.80 -9.05
C GLY A 53 17.59 6.24 -7.63
N HIS A 54 18.02 7.48 -7.45
CA HIS A 54 18.46 7.98 -6.14
C HIS A 54 18.05 9.44 -5.90
N CYS A 55 17.29 9.67 -4.84
CA CYS A 55 16.93 11.00 -4.39
C CYS A 55 17.99 11.56 -3.43
N ASN A 56 18.69 12.61 -3.87
CA ASN A 56 19.74 13.28 -3.09
C ASN A 56 19.21 14.09 -1.89
N ARG A 57 17.89 14.24 -1.74
CA ARG A 57 17.28 14.97 -0.62
C ARG A 57 17.33 14.19 0.70
N GLY A 58 17.63 12.89 0.64
CA GLY A 58 17.77 12.04 1.83
C GLY A 58 16.54 12.13 2.75
N GLY A 59 16.78 12.41 4.04
CA GLY A 59 15.72 12.57 5.04
C GLY A 59 14.88 13.85 4.92
N PHE A 60 15.23 14.78 4.02
CA PHE A 60 14.49 16.02 3.77
C PHE A 60 13.51 15.90 2.59
N CYS A 61 13.37 14.71 2.01
CA CYS A 61 12.33 14.48 1.00
C CYS A 61 10.97 14.33 1.67
N ASN A 62 10.00 15.15 1.24
CA ASN A 62 8.62 15.09 1.74
C ASN A 62 7.74 14.06 1.00
N PHE A 63 8.31 13.39 -0.01
CA PHE A 63 7.62 12.38 -0.79
C PHE A 63 7.99 10.97 -0.32
N ILE A 64 7.09 10.01 -0.54
CA ILE A 64 7.25 8.63 -0.11
C ILE A 64 8.37 7.97 -0.92
N HIS A 65 9.33 7.38 -0.21
CA HIS A 65 10.38 6.52 -0.77
C HIS A 65 10.03 5.05 -0.49
N PRO A 66 9.36 4.35 -1.41
CA PRO A 66 8.91 2.98 -1.18
C PRO A 66 10.11 2.04 -1.11
N LYS A 67 10.05 1.09 -0.18
CA LYS A 67 10.98 -0.05 -0.13
C LYS A 67 10.29 -1.25 -0.75
N PHE A 68 10.74 -1.64 -1.95
CA PHE A 68 10.18 -2.78 -2.66
C PHE A 68 10.63 -4.10 -2.05
N ILE A 69 9.70 -5.06 -2.01
CA ILE A 69 9.98 -6.48 -1.72
C ILE A 69 10.30 -7.22 -3.02
N ASN A 70 10.79 -8.46 -2.92
CA ASN A 70 11.03 -9.30 -4.08
C ASN A 70 9.73 -9.52 -4.87
N LYS A 71 9.78 -9.38 -6.20
CA LYS A 71 8.64 -9.60 -7.11
C LYS A 71 7.99 -10.97 -6.92
N LYS A 72 8.76 -12.03 -6.64
CA LYS A 72 8.23 -13.38 -6.37
C LYS A 72 7.36 -13.40 -5.12
N LEU A 73 7.88 -12.87 -4.02
CA LEU A 73 7.17 -12.81 -2.73
C LEU A 73 5.90 -11.96 -2.86
N ARG A 74 5.98 -10.83 -3.57
CA ARG A 74 4.81 -9.98 -3.84
C ARG A 74 3.71 -10.77 -4.56
N ARG A 75 4.07 -11.50 -5.61
CA ARG A 75 3.12 -12.30 -6.39
C ARG A 75 2.50 -13.41 -5.53
N GLU A 76 3.31 -14.12 -4.75
CA GLU A 76 2.81 -15.17 -3.83
C GLU A 76 1.80 -14.61 -2.83
N LEU A 77 2.07 -13.44 -2.23
CA LEU A 77 1.13 -12.78 -1.31
C LEU A 77 -0.18 -12.36 -2.00
N GLN A 78 -0.10 -11.85 -3.23
CA GLN A 78 -1.29 -11.49 -4.02
C GLN A 78 -2.11 -12.73 -4.43
N ASP A 79 -1.44 -13.80 -4.86
CA ASP A 79 -2.08 -15.06 -5.24
C ASP A 79 -2.82 -15.66 -4.03
N MET A 80 -2.18 -15.73 -2.86
CA MET A 80 -2.83 -16.17 -1.62
C MET A 80 -4.07 -15.33 -1.25
N MET A 81 -3.99 -14.01 -1.40
CA MET A 81 -5.13 -13.11 -1.14
C MET A 81 -6.29 -13.38 -2.10
N TYR A 82 -6.03 -13.59 -3.39
CA TYR A 82 -7.07 -13.87 -4.38
C TYR A 82 -7.65 -15.28 -4.27
N ASP A 83 -6.86 -16.24 -3.76
CA ASP A 83 -7.32 -17.59 -3.49
C ASP A 83 -8.26 -17.63 -2.27
N GLU A 84 -7.95 -16.86 -1.22
CA GLU A 84 -8.80 -16.76 -0.02
C GLU A 84 -10.04 -15.89 -0.25
N TYR A 85 -9.92 -14.83 -1.05
CA TYR A 85 -10.99 -13.86 -1.36
C TYR A 85 -11.18 -13.68 -2.88
N PRO A 86 -11.81 -14.65 -3.57
CA PRO A 86 -12.03 -14.62 -5.02
C PRO A 86 -12.79 -13.38 -5.52
N GLU A 87 -13.63 -12.79 -4.67
CA GLU A 87 -14.36 -11.55 -4.95
C GLU A 87 -13.44 -10.37 -5.28
N TYR A 88 -12.26 -10.27 -4.68
CA TYR A 88 -11.30 -9.20 -5.01
C TYR A 88 -10.71 -9.37 -6.40
N LYS A 89 -10.54 -10.61 -6.86
CA LYS A 89 -10.08 -10.90 -8.21
C LYS A 89 -11.10 -10.43 -9.23
N LYS A 90 -12.37 -10.78 -9.02
CA LYS A 90 -13.48 -10.35 -9.88
C LYS A 90 -13.61 -8.82 -9.90
N ALA A 91 -13.57 -8.19 -8.73
CA ALA A 91 -13.69 -6.73 -8.63
C ALA A 91 -12.49 -5.98 -9.24
N ARG A 92 -11.29 -6.58 -9.27
CA ARG A 92 -10.15 -6.05 -10.01
C ARG A 92 -10.39 -6.17 -11.52
N ASP A 93 -10.75 -7.35 -12.00
CA ASP A 93 -10.97 -7.59 -13.43
C ASP A 93 -12.06 -6.65 -13.99
N GLU A 94 -13.14 -6.42 -13.23
CA GLU A 94 -14.18 -5.43 -13.57
C GLU A 94 -13.65 -3.98 -13.63
N ARG A 95 -12.72 -3.59 -12.75
CA ARG A 95 -12.08 -2.26 -12.78
C ARG A 95 -11.18 -2.11 -14.00
N ILE A 96 -10.43 -3.16 -14.34
CA ILE A 96 -9.58 -3.20 -15.54
C ILE A 96 -10.45 -3.05 -16.79
N GLU A 97 -11.56 -3.78 -16.87
CA GLU A 97 -12.50 -3.69 -17.99
C GLU A 97 -13.13 -2.30 -18.14
N ARG A 98 -13.37 -1.60 -17.01
CA ARG A 98 -13.83 -0.20 -17.01
C ARG A 98 -12.72 0.81 -17.32
N GLY A 99 -11.46 0.38 -17.38
CA GLY A 99 -10.31 1.26 -17.57
C GLY A 99 -9.96 2.11 -16.35
N GLU A 100 -10.39 1.69 -15.15
CA GLU A 100 -10.21 2.41 -13.89
C GLU A 100 -8.98 1.91 -13.09
N ASP A 101 -8.37 0.79 -13.50
CA ASP A 101 -7.23 0.20 -12.80
C ASP A 101 -5.91 0.82 -13.30
N GLU A 102 -5.60 2.00 -12.77
CA GLU A 102 -4.41 2.76 -13.14
C GLU A 102 -3.15 2.39 -12.30
N ASP A 103 -3.27 1.39 -11.41
CA ASP A 103 -2.21 0.96 -10.48
C ASP A 103 -1.33 -0.18 -11.06
N LEU A 104 -1.68 -0.70 -12.25
CA LEU A 104 -0.99 -1.81 -12.93
C LEU A 104 0.32 -1.42 -13.62
N GLU A 105 0.49 -0.15 -13.99
CA GLU A 105 1.61 0.30 -14.83
C GLU A 105 2.94 0.49 -14.08
N ASP A 106 2.90 0.48 -12.74
CA ASP A 106 3.93 1.11 -11.90
C ASP A 106 4.62 0.13 -10.91
N GLN A 107 4.58 -1.19 -11.18
CA GLN A 107 4.98 -2.28 -10.25
C GLN A 107 6.10 -3.23 -10.77
#